data_AF-A0A2V5XEG0-F1
#
_entry.id   AF-A0A2V5XEG0-F1
#
_cell.length_a   1.000
_cell.length_b   1.000
_cell.length_c   1.000
_cell.angle_alpha   90.00
_cell.angle_beta   90.00
_cell.angle_gamma   90.00
#
_symmetry.space_group_name_H-M   'P 1'
#
loop_
_entity.id
_entity.type
_entity.pdbx_description
1 polymer ?
#
loop_
_entity_poly.entity_id
_entity_poly.type
_entity_poly.pdbx_seq_one_letter_code
_entity_poly.pdbx_strand_id
1 'polypeptide(L)'
;MLIATFLAAGGLLFAFDHATIAGKLVLSLLAICSIFSWSIMITKLRVIRFARQQNARFLAAFRQDRQPLRLFEKNARFSGSPVFNVYRAGCEEMTFHLLGSPEVDDTFRARLEIADKISPAQMG
;
A
#
# COMPACT_ATOMS: atom_id res chain seq x y z
N MET A 1 35.86 -7.94 6.61
CA MET A 1 36.63 -9.19 6.52
C MET A 1 35.83 -10.40 6.02
N LEU A 2 34.53 -10.53 6.31
CA LEU A 2 33.78 -11.78 6.11
C LEU A 2 33.25 -12.03 4.69
N ILE A 3 32.97 -10.97 3.94
CA ILE A 3 32.78 -11.05 2.47
C ILE A 3 34.12 -11.33 1.76
N ALA A 4 35.26 -11.06 2.40
CA ALA A 4 36.55 -11.01 1.71
C ALA A 4 37.23 -12.39 1.54
N THR A 5 36.75 -13.43 2.21
CA THR A 5 36.98 -14.84 1.83
C THR A 5 36.04 -15.32 0.72
N PHE A 6 35.00 -14.56 0.33
CA PHE A 6 33.79 -15.01 -0.41
C PHE A 6 33.98 -15.72 -1.75
N LEU A 7 35.15 -15.63 -2.34
CA LEU A 7 35.44 -16.33 -3.58
C LEU A 7 36.65 -17.25 -3.45
N ALA A 8 37.42 -17.11 -2.35
CA ALA A 8 38.76 -17.68 -2.16
C ALA A 8 39.49 -17.86 -3.49
N ALA A 9 39.53 -16.78 -4.28
CA ALA A 9 40.23 -16.54 -5.55
C ALA A 9 40.15 -17.57 -6.71
N GLY A 10 39.61 -18.78 -6.50
CA GLY A 10 39.64 -19.83 -7.51
C GLY A 10 38.84 -21.08 -7.16
N GLY A 11 38.56 -21.39 -5.89
CA GLY A 11 37.88 -22.64 -5.53
C GLY A 11 36.45 -22.77 -6.09
N LEU A 12 35.66 -21.69 -6.06
CA LEU A 12 34.30 -21.69 -6.61
C LEU A 12 34.31 -21.75 -8.15
N LEU A 13 35.20 -21.01 -8.79
CA LEU A 13 35.38 -21.03 -10.24
C LEU A 13 35.93 -22.38 -10.71
N PHE A 14 36.86 -22.99 -9.96
CA PHE A 14 37.41 -24.32 -10.22
C PHE A 14 36.35 -25.42 -10.07
N ALA A 15 35.55 -25.36 -8.99
CA ALA A 15 34.44 -26.28 -8.78
C ALA A 15 33.35 -26.10 -9.84
N PHE A 16 33.08 -24.87 -10.27
CA PHE A 16 32.19 -24.62 -11.39
C PHE A 16 32.77 -25.18 -12.68
N ASP A 17 34.06 -24.97 -12.97
CA ASP A 17 34.71 -25.42 -14.20
C ASP A 17 34.77 -26.96 -14.29
N HIS A 18 35.04 -27.62 -13.16
CA HIS A 18 35.03 -29.08 -13.01
C HIS A 18 33.63 -29.68 -12.85
N ALA A 19 32.58 -28.86 -12.72
CA ALA A 19 31.21 -29.36 -12.67
C ALA A 19 30.78 -29.92 -14.02
N THR A 20 29.97 -30.98 -13.98
CA THR A 20 29.34 -31.55 -15.17
C THR A 20 28.49 -30.50 -15.88
N ILE A 21 28.34 -30.64 -17.20
CA ILE A 21 27.53 -29.71 -18.02
C ILE A 21 26.12 -29.57 -17.46
N ALA A 22 25.52 -30.67 -17.02
CA ALA A 22 24.22 -30.67 -16.35
C ALA A 22 24.24 -29.81 -15.07
N GLY A 23 25.28 -29.93 -14.23
CA GLY A 23 25.45 -29.11 -13.03
C GLY A 23 25.58 -27.62 -13.34
N LYS A 24 26.40 -27.25 -14.34
CA LYS A 24 26.55 -25.85 -14.79
C LYS A 24 25.21 -25.25 -15.25
N LEU A 25 24.39 -26.01 -15.96
CA LEU A 25 23.07 -25.58 -16.43
C LEU A 25 22.09 -25.38 -15.27
N VAL A 26 22.00 -26.33 -14.35
CA VAL A 26 21.12 -26.23 -13.17
C VAL A 26 21.51 -25.03 -12.32
N LEU A 27 22.80 -24.85 -12.01
CA LEU A 27 23.29 -23.71 -11.24
C LEU A 27 22.97 -22.36 -11.90
N SER A 28 23.16 -22.27 -13.22
CA SER A 28 22.86 -21.06 -14.00
C SER A 28 21.37 -20.74 -13.99
N LEU A 29 20.51 -21.74 -14.19
CA LEU A 29 19.05 -21.56 -14.16
C LEU A 29 18.59 -21.09 -12.77
N LEU A 30 19.09 -21.72 -11.70
CA LEU A 30 18.78 -21.33 -10.32
C LEU A 30 19.23 -19.89 -10.04
N ALA A 31 20.42 -19.50 -10.51
CA ALA A 31 20.92 -18.14 -10.34
C ALA A 31 20.02 -17.10 -11.04
N ILE A 32 19.60 -17.37 -12.27
CA ILE A 32 18.69 -16.49 -13.02
C ILE A 32 17.33 -16.38 -12.31
N CYS A 33 16.73 -17.52 -11.94
CA CYS A 33 15.45 -17.54 -11.22
C CYS A 33 15.54 -16.80 -9.88
N SER A 34 16.66 -16.94 -9.16
CA SER A 34 16.92 -16.22 -7.91
C SER A 34 16.96 -14.71 -8.11
N ILE A 35 17.72 -14.24 -9.12
CA ILE A 35 17.81 -12.81 -9.44
C ILE A 35 16.43 -12.26 -9.83
N PHE A 36 15.66 -12.99 -10.61
CA PHE A 36 14.31 -12.60 -11.00
C PHE A 36 13.37 -12.48 -9.78
N SER A 37 13.39 -13.49 -8.91
CA SER A 37 12.62 -13.49 -7.66
C SER A 37 12.99 -12.31 -6.76
N TRP A 38 14.29 -12.05 -6.60
CA TRP A 38 14.78 -10.94 -5.78
C TRP A 38 14.42 -9.58 -6.36
N SER A 39 14.47 -9.43 -7.69
CA SER A 39 14.06 -8.21 -8.40
C SER A 39 12.57 -7.89 -8.16
N ILE A 40 11.70 -8.89 -8.30
CA ILE A 40 10.27 -8.76 -8.00
C ILE A 40 10.06 -8.43 -6.52
N MET A 41 10.78 -9.10 -5.62
CA MET A 41 10.67 -8.88 -4.19
C MET A 41 11.04 -7.44 -3.82
N ILE A 42 12.14 -6.89 -4.33
CA ILE A 42 12.51 -5.49 -4.10
C ILE A 42 11.43 -4.54 -4.60
N THR A 43 10.90 -4.79 -5.80
CA THR A 43 9.86 -3.95 -6.39
C THR A 43 8.61 -3.93 -5.51
N LYS A 44 8.11 -5.11 -5.10
CA LYS A 44 6.96 -5.21 -4.18
C LYS A 44 7.26 -4.58 -2.82
N LEU A 45 8.45 -4.77 -2.26
CA LEU A 45 8.84 -4.17 -0.98
C LEU A 45 8.80 -2.65 -1.03
N ARG A 46 9.26 -2.01 -2.12
CA ARG A 46 9.18 -0.56 -2.30
C ARG A 46 7.73 -0.07 -2.32
N VAL A 47 6.87 -0.74 -3.09
CA VAL A 47 5.44 -0.39 -3.18
C VAL A 47 4.75 -0.51 -1.81
N ILE A 48 4.99 -1.60 -1.08
CA ILE A 48 4.40 -1.82 0.25
C ILE A 48 4.90 -0.76 1.24
N ARG A 49 6.20 -0.45 1.24
CA ARG A 49 6.76 0.58 2.12
C ARG A 49 6.15 1.95 1.85
N PHE A 50 6.04 2.33 0.58
CA PHE A 50 5.38 3.58 0.18
C PHE A 50 3.92 3.63 0.64
N ALA A 51 3.14 2.57 0.37
CA ALA A 51 1.75 2.49 0.80
C ALA A 51 1.59 2.57 2.33
N ARG A 52 2.50 1.95 3.10
CA ARG A 52 2.50 2.03 4.58
C ARG A 52 2.77 3.46 5.07
N GLN A 53 3.70 4.17 4.44
CA GLN A 53 3.99 5.55 4.79
C GLN A 53 2.81 6.49 4.50
N GLN A 54 2.18 6.31 3.33
CA GLN A 54 0.99 7.09 2.96
C GLN A 54 -0.21 6.78 3.87
N ASN A 55 -0.39 5.51 4.25
CA ASN A 55 -1.40 5.12 5.24
C ASN A 55 -1.17 5.78 6.60
N ALA A 56 0.08 5.81 7.08
CA ALA A 56 0.41 6.46 8.34
C ALA A 56 0.09 7.96 8.30
N ARG A 57 0.41 8.63 7.18
CA ARG A 57 0.10 10.05 6.97
C ARG A 57 -1.41 10.31 6.97
N PHE A 58 -2.18 9.49 6.26
CA PHE A 58 -3.65 9.59 6.27
C PHE A 58 -4.20 9.35 7.69
N LEU A 59 -3.77 8.29 8.36
CA LEU A 59 -4.27 7.95 9.70
C LEU A 59 -3.92 9.03 10.73
N ALA A 60 -2.77 9.68 10.61
CA ALA A 60 -2.41 10.81 11.47
C ALA A 60 -3.38 11.99 11.27
N ALA A 61 -3.68 12.35 10.02
CA ALA A 61 -4.65 13.40 9.71
C ALA A 61 -6.07 13.02 10.13
N PHE A 62 -6.48 11.77 9.92
CA PHE A 62 -7.81 11.26 10.28
C PHE A 62 -8.04 11.28 11.79
N ARG A 63 -7.02 10.94 12.59
CA ARG A 63 -7.12 10.93 14.06
C ARG A 63 -7.05 12.31 14.72
N GLN A 64 -6.59 13.34 14.01
CA GLN A 64 -6.54 14.70 14.55
C GLN A 64 -7.94 15.30 14.73
N ASP A 65 -8.90 14.90 13.89
CA ASP A 65 -10.25 15.42 13.90
C ASP A 65 -11.22 14.40 14.55
N ARG A 66 -12.10 14.88 15.44
CA ARG A 66 -13.17 14.05 16.04
C ARG A 66 -14.31 13.73 15.06
N GLN A 67 -14.39 14.46 13.95
CA GLN A 67 -15.41 14.29 12.92
C GLN A 67 -14.82 13.50 11.73
N PRO A 68 -15.29 12.26 11.47
CA PRO A 68 -14.73 11.41 10.43
C PRO A 68 -14.98 11.97 9.02
N LEU A 69 -16.04 12.73 8.77
CA LEU A 69 -16.34 13.33 7.45
C LEU A 69 -15.49 14.57 7.11
N ARG A 70 -14.70 15.09 8.07
CA ARG A 70 -13.99 16.36 7.91
C ARG A 70 -12.94 16.36 6.80
N LEU A 71 -12.28 15.23 6.57
CA LEU A 71 -11.33 15.08 5.47
C LEU A 71 -12.01 14.97 4.11
N PHE A 72 -13.19 14.33 4.07
CA PHE A 72 -14.02 14.24 2.87
C PHE A 72 -14.54 15.60 2.44
N GLU A 73 -15.10 16.37 3.38
CA GLU A 73 -15.59 17.74 3.15
C GLU A 73 -14.51 18.71 2.68
N LYS A 74 -13.27 18.53 3.15
CA LYS A 74 -12.12 19.34 2.72
C LYS A 74 -11.55 18.91 1.36
N ASN A 75 -12.15 17.92 0.69
CA ASN A 75 -11.63 17.34 -0.55
C ASN A 75 -10.15 16.93 -0.42
N ALA A 76 -9.74 16.46 0.76
CA ALA A 76 -8.34 16.13 1.02
C ALA A 76 -7.90 14.93 0.16
N ARG A 77 -6.74 15.04 -0.50
CA ARG A 77 -6.21 13.98 -1.38
C ARG A 77 -4.99 13.31 -0.76
N PHE A 78 -5.11 12.02 -0.44
CA PHE A 78 -3.99 11.17 -0.03
C PHE A 78 -3.72 10.09 -1.07
N SER A 79 -3.04 10.46 -2.16
CA SER A 79 -2.66 9.52 -3.22
C SER A 79 -1.69 8.46 -2.69
N GLY A 80 -1.91 7.21 -3.08
CA GLY A 80 -1.06 6.07 -2.69
C GLY A 80 -1.35 5.45 -1.32
N SER A 81 -2.40 5.89 -0.62
CA SER A 81 -2.89 5.23 0.60
C SER A 81 -4.09 4.31 0.27
N PRO A 82 -3.94 2.97 0.38
CA PRO A 82 -5.06 2.06 0.23
C PRO A 82 -6.22 2.34 1.18
N VAL A 83 -5.93 2.72 2.44
CA VAL A 83 -6.98 2.98 3.44
C VAL A 83 -7.75 4.27 3.14
N PHE A 84 -7.10 5.27 2.54
CA PHE A 84 -7.78 6.49 2.12
C PHE A 84 -8.82 6.21 1.02
N ASN A 85 -8.52 5.30 0.08
CA ASN A 85 -9.48 4.94 -0.97
C ASN A 85 -10.75 4.29 -0.38
N VAL A 86 -10.59 3.40 0.60
CA VAL A 86 -11.73 2.78 1.31
C VAL A 86 -12.51 3.83 2.10
N TYR A 87 -11.81 4.72 2.82
CA TYR A 87 -12.43 5.83 3.55
C TYR A 87 -13.26 6.73 2.62
N ARG A 88 -12.69 7.12 1.47
CA ARG A 88 -13.37 7.98 0.50
C ARG A 88 -14.63 7.31 -0.05
N ALA A 89 -14.52 6.06 -0.50
CA ALA A 89 -15.67 5.30 -0.99
C ALA A 89 -16.77 5.15 0.08
N GLY A 90 -16.39 4.92 1.34
CA GLY A 90 -17.35 4.85 2.45
C GLY A 90 -18.03 6.20 2.75
N CYS A 91 -17.31 7.31 2.63
CA CYS A 91 -17.90 8.64 2.79
C CYS A 91 -18.81 9.00 1.61
N GLU A 92 -18.43 8.66 0.37
CA GLU A 92 -19.26 8.83 -0.82
C GLU A 92 -20.61 8.10 -0.65
N GLU A 93 -20.59 6.84 -0.24
CA GLU A 93 -21.83 6.06 -0.05
C GLU A 93 -22.68 6.61 1.12
N MET A 94 -22.03 6.94 2.25
CA MET A 94 -22.74 7.48 3.42
C MET A 94 -23.41 8.83 3.10
N THR A 95 -22.73 9.70 2.36
CA THR A 95 -23.27 11.00 1.96
C THR A 95 -24.35 10.87 0.90
N PHE A 96 -24.24 9.91 0.01
CA PHE A 96 -25.33 9.55 -0.90
C PHE A 96 -26.59 9.13 -0.13
N HIS A 97 -26.47 8.26 0.87
CA HIS A 97 -27.62 7.84 1.68
C HIS A 97 -28.20 8.95 2.58
N LEU A 98 -27.35 9.83 3.13
CA LEU A 98 -27.78 10.89 4.04
C LEU A 98 -28.31 12.14 3.32
N LEU A 99 -27.69 12.50 2.20
CA LEU A 99 -27.91 13.79 1.53
C LEU A 99 -28.53 13.63 0.13
N GLY A 100 -28.66 12.40 -0.38
CA GLY A 100 -29.12 12.10 -1.74
C GLY A 100 -28.08 12.38 -2.83
N SER A 101 -26.90 12.93 -2.49
CA SER A 101 -25.82 13.23 -3.43
C SER A 101 -24.44 13.08 -2.74
N PRO A 102 -23.46 12.43 -3.39
CA PRO A 102 -22.10 12.32 -2.84
C PRO A 102 -21.23 13.56 -3.11
N GLU A 103 -21.72 14.51 -3.91
CA GLU A 103 -20.98 15.71 -4.30
C GLU A 103 -20.83 16.67 -3.12
N VAL A 104 -19.59 17.05 -2.85
CA VAL A 104 -19.25 18.06 -1.85
C VAL A 104 -19.40 19.45 -2.50
N ASP A 105 -20.58 20.04 -2.35
CA ASP A 105 -20.91 21.41 -2.78
C ASP A 105 -20.91 22.41 -1.60
N ASP A 106 -21.13 23.70 -1.88
CA ASP A 106 -21.17 24.75 -0.84
C ASP A 106 -22.32 24.55 0.17
N THR A 107 -23.37 23.81 -0.22
CA THR A 107 -24.52 23.50 0.64
C THR A 107 -24.34 22.22 1.44
N PHE A 108 -23.30 21.43 1.15
CA PHE A 108 -23.04 20.12 1.76
C PHE A 108 -23.03 20.20 3.29
N ARG A 109 -22.36 21.21 3.85
CA ARG A 109 -22.30 21.46 5.30
C ARG A 109 -23.68 21.69 5.91
N ALA A 110 -24.49 22.51 5.26
CA ALA A 110 -25.85 22.80 5.70
C ALA A 110 -26.74 21.54 5.63
N ARG A 111 -26.63 20.76 4.55
CA ARG A 111 -27.37 19.49 4.43
C ARG A 111 -26.94 18.47 5.49
N LEU A 112 -25.63 18.40 5.82
CA LEU A 112 -25.12 17.50 6.87
C LEU A 112 -25.55 17.93 8.28
N GLU A 113 -25.69 19.23 8.54
CA GLU A 113 -26.18 19.74 9.83
C GLU A 113 -27.69 19.49 10.01
N ILE A 114 -28.45 19.51 8.92
CA ILE A 114 -29.88 19.19 8.90
C ILE A 114 -30.12 17.67 8.96
N ALA A 115 -29.19 16.87 8.42
CA ALA A 115 -29.31 15.42 8.42
C ALA A 115 -29.39 14.88 9.84
N ASP A 116 -30.45 14.12 10.11
CA ASP A 116 -30.71 13.57 11.45
C ASP A 116 -29.57 12.63 11.88
N LYS A 117 -29.26 12.61 13.18
CA LYS A 117 -28.26 11.68 13.71
C LYS A 117 -28.73 10.26 13.43
N ILE A 118 -27.91 9.48 12.73
CA ILE A 118 -28.17 8.05 12.53
C ILE A 118 -28.28 7.38 13.91
N SER A 119 -29.50 6.98 14.26
CA SER A 119 -29.76 6.25 15.50
C SER A 119 -29.26 4.81 15.35
N PRO A 120 -28.68 4.18 16.40
CA PRO A 120 -28.26 2.78 16.35
C PRO A 120 -29.36 1.81 15.88
N ALA A 121 -30.64 2.19 16.04
CA ALA A 121 -31.80 1.42 15.58
C ALA A 121 -31.95 1.35 14.05
N GLN A 122 -31.30 2.24 13.29
CA GLN A 122 -31.35 2.29 11.83
C GLN A 122 -30.15 1.62 11.15
N MET A 123 -29.19 1.10 11.93
CA MET A 123 -27.98 0.41 11.43
C MET A 123 -28.13 -1.13 11.38
N GLY A 124 -29.37 -1.64 11.42
CA GLY A 124 -29.70 -3.07 11.37
C GLY A 124 -29.90 -3.57 9.95
#